data_AF-A0A5K1JWT6-F1
#
_entry.id   AF-A0A5K1JWT6-F1
#
_cell.length_a   1.000
_cell.length_b   1.000
_cell.length_c   1.000
_cell.angle_alpha   90.00
_cell.angle_beta   90.00
_cell.angle_gamma   90.00
#
_symmetry.space_group_name_H-M   'P 1'
#
loop_
_entity.id
_entity.type
_entity.pdbx_description
1 polymer ?
#
loop_
_entity_poly.entity_id
_entity_poly.type
_entity_poly.pdbx_seq_one_letter_code
_entity_poly.pdbx_strand_id
1 'polypeptide(L)'
;MALGNSTEHTPCSARKLPSVIESVGEVELDQYRAKAAEDMANCAIHADTITEFLDELLPWPLDGEIPVREPLDENPFKLLENADDLTEDAVTDFLANIIVKYNLAPGLKLCRSEHLADSKDIDKTGQKIDAGLFHAADAPDDGCPHWALQLLAIELKSRLEGRNHNDPYDDTLKDGSADATAESRTRVRGQTTTYSELSHAIQHRTALFMLIVIGRRFRVTRWDRAGTIVTTAIDYYEHPDALCDFLWRVAHLSDEALGLDPSAVRLHEKDAGYKTMDRRASPCVADIDCSERVLGEKELANVDMASVTFSYVRELFADSISGDWPRYKLRVGDGDAQRWFYVGKPLFIAPGMAGRGTKGWVGLDVARNRFVFIKDSWRAAYDELEREGDILLKLNRAGVPNVPTLVCHGDVDEQMTRTAQWWADKHPARKQGPPKSQSVVGRMKRKREPGTPQEPREHDPAQKEVPEYAKSLSFRYDCPIRVHRHYRLVLAEVCRPLKEFAYGRQLITVLHDVVSAHQCAATHPDLKILHRDIGGGNILLYPKIVVENDVWWMKWSGVLIDWEVSRPIVKEGTLSIPRQPERTHHML
;
A
#
# COMPACT_ATOMS: atom_id res chain seq x y z
N MET A 1 49.88 -2.14 48.78
CA MET A 1 49.37 -3.37 48.15
C MET A 1 48.32 -2.96 47.14
N ALA A 2 48.58 -3.24 45.88
CA ALA A 2 47.66 -3.03 44.78
C ALA A 2 46.54 -4.08 44.83
N LEU A 3 45.30 -3.67 44.60
CA LEU A 3 44.24 -4.54 44.11
C LEU A 3 43.55 -3.77 42.98
N GLY A 4 43.83 -4.20 41.76
CA GLY A 4 43.22 -3.68 40.55
C GLY A 4 41.79 -4.20 40.43
N ASN A 5 40.86 -3.30 40.13
CA ASN A 5 39.57 -3.67 39.56
C ASN A 5 39.70 -3.56 38.04
N SER A 6 40.04 -4.70 37.42
CA SER A 6 39.88 -4.88 35.99
C SER A 6 38.38 -4.95 35.68
N THR A 7 37.79 -3.86 35.24
CA THR A 7 36.57 -3.94 34.44
C THR A 7 36.97 -4.58 33.12
N GLU A 8 36.63 -5.86 32.97
CA GLU A 8 36.79 -6.58 31.71
C GLU A 8 36.07 -5.81 30.61
N HIS A 9 36.84 -5.19 29.72
CA HIS A 9 36.36 -4.75 28.43
C HIS A 9 36.03 -6.02 27.64
N THR A 10 34.77 -6.47 27.71
CA THR A 10 34.27 -7.45 26.74
C THR A 10 34.41 -6.80 25.36
N PRO A 11 35.13 -7.40 24.40
CA PRO A 11 35.20 -6.86 23.06
C PRO A 11 33.79 -6.96 22.46
N CYS A 12 33.09 -5.81 22.40
CA CYS A 12 31.90 -5.66 21.60
C CYS A 12 32.33 -5.75 20.14
N SER A 13 32.37 -6.97 19.62
CA SER A 13 32.24 -7.18 18.18
C SER A 13 30.94 -6.49 17.77
N ALA A 14 31.07 -5.40 17.02
CA ALA A 14 29.95 -4.79 16.34
C ALA A 14 29.40 -5.84 15.37
N ARG A 15 28.46 -6.65 15.85
CA ARG A 15 27.56 -7.40 14.99
C ARG A 15 26.80 -6.35 14.20
N LYS A 16 27.32 -6.03 13.02
CA LYS A 16 26.50 -5.61 11.89
C LYS A 16 25.57 -6.79 11.62
N LEU A 17 24.48 -6.87 12.38
CA LEU A 17 23.35 -7.66 11.98
C LEU A 17 22.45 -6.73 11.16
N PRO A 18 22.20 -7.09 9.90
CA PRO A 18 21.53 -6.22 8.96
C PRO A 18 20.06 -5.97 9.29
N SER A 19 19.50 -4.98 8.60
CA SER A 19 18.13 -4.50 8.77
C SER A 19 17.10 -5.64 8.79
N VAL A 20 15.91 -5.46 9.37
CA VAL A 20 14.72 -6.36 9.38
C VAL A 20 14.37 -6.99 8.02
N ILE A 21 14.92 -6.51 6.90
CA ILE A 21 14.84 -7.19 5.59
C ILE A 21 15.73 -8.46 5.55
N GLU A 22 16.73 -8.57 6.42
CA GLU A 22 17.67 -9.69 6.57
C GLU A 22 17.46 -10.51 7.86
N SER A 23 16.45 -10.19 8.69
CA SER A 23 16.10 -11.03 9.86
C SER A 23 15.11 -12.15 9.52
N VAL A 24 14.46 -12.06 8.37
CA VAL A 24 13.95 -13.22 7.63
C VAL A 24 15.06 -13.48 6.61
N GLY A 25 15.51 -14.72 6.41
CA GLY A 25 16.38 -15.01 5.26
C GLY A 25 15.75 -14.47 3.97
N GLU A 26 16.50 -14.39 2.86
CA GLU A 26 15.88 -14.12 1.55
C GLU A 26 14.62 -14.99 1.43
N VAL A 27 13.44 -14.36 1.54
CA VAL A 27 12.19 -15.11 1.47
C VAL A 27 12.14 -15.56 0.03
N GLU A 28 12.32 -16.87 -0.17
CA GLU A 28 12.22 -17.49 -1.48
C GLU A 28 10.94 -16.98 -2.17
N LEU A 29 11.07 -16.49 -3.39
CA LEU A 29 9.98 -15.78 -4.09
C LEU A 29 8.70 -16.62 -4.15
N ASP A 30 8.82 -17.95 -4.26
CA ASP A 30 7.67 -18.85 -4.24
C ASP A 30 6.95 -18.88 -2.87
N GLN A 31 7.69 -18.83 -1.76
CA GLN A 31 7.09 -18.71 -0.42
C GLN A 31 6.41 -17.35 -0.25
N TYR A 32 7.04 -16.29 -0.75
CA TYR A 32 6.46 -14.95 -0.73
C TYR A 32 5.15 -14.89 -1.52
N ARG A 33 5.11 -15.48 -2.72
CA ARG A 33 3.91 -15.58 -3.56
C ARG A 33 2.81 -16.41 -2.91
N ALA A 34 3.15 -17.52 -2.26
CA ALA A 34 2.17 -18.33 -1.53
C ALA A 34 1.50 -17.52 -0.41
N LYS A 35 2.30 -16.79 0.38
CA LYS A 35 1.78 -15.88 1.41
C LYS A 35 0.94 -14.76 0.81
N ALA A 36 1.39 -14.14 -0.27
CA ALA A 36 0.66 -13.08 -0.96
C ALA A 36 -0.72 -13.57 -1.47
N ALA A 37 -0.80 -14.81 -1.97
CA ALA A 37 -2.06 -15.42 -2.39
C ALA A 37 -3.02 -15.70 -1.21
N GLU A 38 -2.49 -16.03 -0.04
CA GLU A 38 -3.25 -16.19 1.21
C GLU A 38 -3.75 -14.85 1.75
N ASP A 39 -2.88 -13.84 1.79
CA ASP A 39 -3.21 -12.49 2.25
C ASP A 39 -4.30 -11.82 1.39
N MET A 40 -4.35 -12.16 0.09
CA MET A 40 -5.37 -11.68 -0.86
C MET A 40 -6.58 -12.60 -0.99
N ALA A 41 -6.66 -13.70 -0.23
CA ALA A 41 -7.77 -14.63 -0.34
C ALA A 41 -9.11 -13.96 0.01
N ASN A 42 -10.12 -14.19 -0.84
CA ASN A 42 -11.46 -13.59 -0.83
C ASN A 42 -11.48 -12.07 -1.05
N CYS A 43 -10.42 -11.50 -1.62
CA CYS A 43 -10.34 -10.07 -1.96
C CYS A 43 -10.51 -9.81 -3.47
N ALA A 44 -10.75 -10.84 -4.28
CA ALA A 44 -11.08 -10.72 -5.70
C ALA A 44 -12.59 -10.77 -5.94
N ILE A 45 -13.14 -9.74 -6.58
CA ILE A 45 -14.58 -9.58 -6.86
C ILE A 45 -14.82 -9.55 -8.37
N HIS A 46 -15.86 -10.25 -8.83
CA HIS A 46 -16.23 -10.26 -10.25
C HIS A 46 -16.87 -8.95 -10.70
N ALA A 47 -16.47 -8.49 -11.88
CA ALA A 47 -17.26 -7.67 -12.77
C ALA A 47 -17.97 -8.60 -13.76
N ASP A 48 -19.30 -8.55 -13.81
CA ASP A 48 -20.10 -9.56 -14.50
C ASP A 48 -19.87 -9.50 -16.03
N THR A 49 -19.56 -8.31 -16.54
CA THR A 49 -19.26 -8.09 -17.96
C THR A 49 -18.07 -7.14 -18.14
N ILE A 50 -17.38 -7.26 -19.28
CA ILE A 50 -16.34 -6.30 -19.68
C ILE A 50 -16.92 -4.90 -19.87
N THR A 51 -18.14 -4.77 -20.39
CA THR A 51 -18.79 -3.46 -20.60
C THR A 51 -18.98 -2.73 -19.29
N GLU A 52 -19.53 -3.41 -18.27
CA GLU A 52 -19.66 -2.85 -16.91
C GLU A 52 -18.31 -2.43 -16.34
N PHE A 53 -17.29 -3.29 -16.48
CA PHE A 53 -15.93 -2.97 -16.04
C PHE A 53 -15.39 -1.71 -16.71
N LEU A 54 -15.48 -1.61 -18.04
CA LEU A 54 -14.94 -0.48 -18.79
C LEU A 54 -15.72 0.80 -18.53
N ASP A 55 -17.04 0.74 -18.47
CA ASP A 55 -17.88 1.93 -18.29
C ASP A 55 -17.80 2.50 -16.87
N GLU A 56 -17.60 1.66 -15.85
CA GLU A 56 -17.50 2.14 -14.47
C GLU A 56 -16.07 2.41 -14.00
N LEU A 57 -15.07 1.67 -14.49
CA LEU A 57 -13.68 1.77 -14.02
C LEU A 57 -12.73 2.45 -15.00
N LEU A 58 -13.11 2.54 -16.28
CA LEU A 58 -12.38 3.27 -17.32
C LEU A 58 -13.35 4.14 -18.16
N PRO A 59 -14.20 4.97 -17.53
CA PRO A 59 -15.19 5.78 -18.24
C PRO A 59 -14.51 6.80 -19.15
N TRP A 60 -15.15 7.08 -20.29
CA TRP A 60 -14.79 8.25 -21.07
C TRP A 60 -15.11 9.54 -20.29
N PRO A 61 -14.28 10.60 -20.40
CA PRO A 61 -14.57 11.88 -19.79
C PRO A 61 -15.92 12.44 -20.27
N LEU A 62 -16.77 12.91 -19.35
CA LEU A 62 -18.13 13.38 -19.65
C LEU A 62 -18.16 14.56 -20.63
N ASP A 63 -17.14 15.42 -20.58
CA ASP A 63 -17.07 16.67 -21.37
C ASP A 63 -16.08 16.58 -22.55
N GLY A 64 -15.58 15.38 -22.88
CA GLY A 64 -14.57 15.15 -23.92
C GLY A 64 -15.13 14.55 -25.21
N GLU A 65 -14.47 14.83 -26.34
CA GLU A 65 -14.71 14.07 -27.58
C GLU A 65 -14.23 12.63 -27.37
N ILE A 66 -15.13 11.66 -27.55
CA ILE A 66 -14.81 10.24 -27.47
C ILE A 66 -14.01 9.85 -28.72
N PRO A 67 -12.77 9.37 -28.60
CA PRO A 67 -11.97 8.96 -29.75
C PRO A 67 -12.65 7.81 -30.49
N VAL A 68 -12.97 8.03 -31.77
CA VAL A 68 -13.60 7.01 -32.62
C VAL A 68 -12.51 6.09 -33.16
N ARG A 69 -12.63 4.79 -32.86
CA ARG A 69 -11.83 3.75 -33.52
C ARG A 69 -12.45 3.42 -34.86
N GLU A 70 -11.67 3.42 -35.93
CA GLU A 70 -12.15 2.96 -37.23
C GLU A 70 -12.56 1.48 -37.15
N PRO A 71 -13.70 1.08 -37.74
CA PRO A 71 -14.09 -0.32 -37.80
C PRO A 71 -13.00 -1.16 -38.47
N LEU A 72 -12.70 -2.33 -37.89
CA LEU A 72 -11.76 -3.27 -38.50
C LEU A 72 -12.50 -4.14 -39.52
N ASP A 73 -11.99 -4.20 -40.75
CA ASP A 73 -12.57 -5.01 -41.83
C ASP A 73 -12.42 -6.52 -41.59
N GLU A 74 -11.47 -6.92 -40.74
CA GLU A 74 -11.19 -8.30 -40.39
C GLU A 74 -10.94 -8.46 -38.88
N ASN A 75 -11.12 -9.68 -38.37
CA ASN A 75 -10.79 -10.00 -36.99
C ASN A 75 -9.27 -9.85 -36.77
N PRO A 76 -8.82 -8.90 -35.92
CA PRO A 76 -7.40 -8.66 -35.72
C PRO A 76 -6.67 -9.87 -35.10
N PHE A 77 -7.40 -10.71 -34.37
CA PHE A 77 -6.88 -11.90 -33.68
C PHE A 77 -7.03 -13.18 -34.48
N LYS A 78 -7.32 -13.12 -35.79
CA LYS A 78 -7.51 -14.30 -36.63
C LYS A 78 -6.34 -15.31 -36.57
N LEU A 79 -5.11 -14.82 -36.46
CA LEU A 79 -3.91 -15.66 -36.36
C LEU A 79 -3.79 -16.39 -35.01
N LEU A 80 -4.56 -15.97 -34.01
CA LEU A 80 -4.61 -16.54 -32.66
C LEU A 80 -5.84 -17.46 -32.46
N GLU A 81 -6.46 -17.96 -33.53
CA GLU A 81 -7.57 -18.92 -33.45
C GLU A 81 -7.23 -20.15 -32.60
N ASN A 82 -5.98 -20.64 -32.71
CA ASN A 82 -5.47 -21.81 -32.00
C ASN A 82 -4.53 -21.41 -30.84
N ALA A 83 -4.70 -20.22 -30.25
CA ALA A 83 -3.82 -19.74 -29.18
C ALA A 83 -3.78 -20.63 -27.94
N ASP A 84 -4.77 -21.50 -27.74
CA ASP A 84 -4.79 -22.50 -26.68
C ASP A 84 -3.69 -23.57 -26.82
N ASP A 85 -3.22 -23.80 -28.05
CA ASP A 85 -2.17 -24.77 -28.38
C ASP A 85 -0.77 -24.12 -28.52
N LEU A 86 -0.66 -22.81 -28.24
CA LEU A 86 0.58 -22.06 -28.36
C LEU A 86 1.28 -21.87 -27.01
N THR A 87 2.58 -21.58 -27.07
CA THR A 87 3.37 -21.14 -25.91
C THR A 87 3.05 -19.68 -25.57
N GLU A 88 3.33 -19.28 -24.32
CA GLU A 88 3.19 -17.88 -23.87
C GLU A 88 3.98 -16.94 -24.78
N ASP A 89 5.25 -17.25 -25.03
CA ASP A 89 6.16 -16.55 -25.95
C ASP A 89 5.54 -16.28 -27.35
N ALA A 90 4.95 -17.31 -27.97
CA ALA A 90 4.35 -17.17 -29.29
C ALA A 90 3.10 -16.28 -29.25
N VAL A 91 2.25 -16.41 -28.22
CA VAL A 91 1.06 -15.55 -28.07
C VAL A 91 1.47 -14.10 -27.84
N THR A 92 2.50 -13.84 -27.03
CA THR A 92 3.06 -12.50 -26.80
C THR A 92 3.50 -11.86 -28.11
N ASP A 93 4.26 -12.59 -28.94
CA ASP A 93 4.73 -12.09 -30.23
C ASP A 93 3.60 -11.75 -31.19
N PHE A 94 2.59 -12.62 -31.29
CA PHE A 94 1.42 -12.32 -32.11
C PHE A 94 0.67 -11.10 -31.58
N LEU A 95 0.44 -10.98 -30.27
CA LEU A 95 -0.24 -9.83 -29.68
C LEU A 95 0.50 -8.52 -29.93
N ALA A 96 1.84 -8.50 -29.73
CA ALA A 96 2.67 -7.34 -30.00
C ALA A 96 2.54 -6.88 -31.47
N ASN A 97 2.62 -7.83 -32.40
CA ASN A 97 2.48 -7.56 -33.83
C ASN A 97 1.06 -7.08 -34.20
N ILE A 98 0.02 -7.64 -33.59
CA ILE A 98 -1.38 -7.26 -33.82
C ILE A 98 -1.65 -5.84 -33.32
N ILE A 99 -1.18 -5.48 -32.13
CA ILE A 99 -1.36 -4.13 -31.55
C ILE A 99 -0.77 -3.08 -32.48
N VAL A 100 0.42 -3.34 -33.04
CA VAL A 100 1.07 -2.45 -34.00
C VAL A 100 0.34 -2.45 -35.36
N LYS A 101 0.08 -3.63 -35.94
CA LYS A 101 -0.53 -3.77 -37.28
C LYS A 101 -1.89 -3.06 -37.37
N TYR A 102 -2.72 -3.21 -36.35
CA TYR A 102 -4.07 -2.65 -36.31
C TYR A 102 -4.18 -1.36 -35.48
N ASN A 103 -3.05 -0.83 -35.00
CA ASN A 103 -2.98 0.39 -34.19
C ASN A 103 -3.98 0.38 -33.01
N LEU A 104 -4.03 -0.72 -32.26
CA LEU A 104 -5.03 -0.93 -31.21
C LEU A 104 -4.79 -0.06 -29.96
N ALA A 105 -3.57 0.41 -29.77
CA ALA A 105 -3.17 1.26 -28.65
C ALA A 105 -2.26 2.41 -29.14
N PRO A 106 -2.81 3.39 -29.88
CA PRO A 106 -2.01 4.47 -30.47
C PRO A 106 -1.23 5.26 -29.41
N GLY A 107 -0.01 5.67 -29.73
CA GLY A 107 0.86 6.41 -28.81
C GLY A 107 1.50 5.55 -27.72
N LEU A 108 1.11 4.29 -27.59
CA LEU A 108 1.69 3.33 -26.66
C LEU A 108 2.50 2.26 -27.41
N LYS A 109 3.44 1.63 -26.71
CA LYS A 109 4.25 0.52 -27.22
C LYS A 109 4.21 -0.64 -26.24
N LEU A 110 3.96 -1.84 -26.75
CA LEU A 110 4.13 -3.08 -26.00
C LEU A 110 5.61 -3.47 -26.01
N CYS A 111 6.18 -3.65 -24.82
CA CYS A 111 7.54 -4.16 -24.65
C CYS A 111 7.51 -5.46 -23.85
N ARG A 112 8.30 -6.43 -24.31
CA ARG A 112 8.48 -7.76 -23.73
C ARG A 112 9.50 -7.73 -22.59
N SER A 113 9.30 -8.52 -21.54
CA SER A 113 10.13 -8.47 -20.31
C SER A 113 10.28 -9.80 -19.54
N GLU A 114 10.02 -10.93 -20.18
CA GLU A 114 10.00 -12.27 -19.57
C GLU A 114 11.41 -12.81 -19.23
N HIS A 115 12.47 -12.28 -19.83
CA HIS A 115 13.81 -12.87 -19.74
C HIS A 115 14.70 -12.22 -18.67
N LEU A 116 14.60 -10.91 -18.49
CA LEU A 116 15.44 -10.15 -17.56
C LEU A 116 14.59 -9.56 -16.44
N ALA A 117 15.23 -9.29 -15.31
CA ALA A 117 14.61 -8.56 -14.20
C ALA A 117 15.24 -7.17 -14.11
N ASP A 118 14.50 -6.22 -13.54
CA ASP A 118 15.04 -4.91 -13.20
C ASP A 118 16.21 -5.05 -12.20
N SER A 119 17.00 -3.98 -12.08
CA SER A 119 18.06 -3.85 -11.08
C SER A 119 17.58 -4.23 -9.69
N LYS A 120 18.46 -4.85 -8.88
CA LYS A 120 18.17 -5.20 -7.48
C LYS A 120 17.87 -3.97 -6.60
N ASP A 121 18.22 -2.77 -7.08
CA ASP A 121 17.82 -1.53 -6.44
C ASP A 121 16.33 -1.23 -6.57
N ILE A 122 15.70 -1.67 -7.66
CA ILE A 122 14.26 -1.56 -7.95
C ILE A 122 13.51 -2.78 -7.42
N ASP A 123 13.98 -3.96 -7.82
CA ASP A 123 13.31 -5.23 -7.56
C ASP A 123 14.27 -6.24 -6.93
N LYS A 124 14.19 -6.35 -5.60
CA LYS A 124 15.03 -7.27 -4.85
C LYS A 124 14.72 -8.74 -5.18
N THR A 125 13.48 -9.07 -5.52
CA THR A 125 13.06 -10.44 -5.79
C THR A 125 13.32 -10.88 -7.23
N GLY A 126 13.59 -9.93 -8.13
CA GLY A 126 13.96 -10.22 -9.52
C GLY A 126 12.81 -10.83 -10.33
N GLN A 127 11.62 -10.29 -10.14
CA GLN A 127 10.40 -10.69 -10.81
C GLN A 127 10.41 -10.31 -12.29
N LYS A 128 9.74 -11.12 -13.11
CA LYS A 128 9.70 -11.01 -14.56
C LYS A 128 8.27 -11.20 -15.03
N ILE A 129 7.62 -10.10 -15.36
CA ILE A 129 6.31 -10.10 -16.03
C ILE A 129 6.53 -10.23 -17.53
N ASP A 130 5.60 -10.85 -18.24
CA ASP A 130 5.82 -11.17 -19.66
C ASP A 130 5.90 -9.94 -20.55
N ALA A 131 5.05 -8.94 -20.33
CA ALA A 131 5.09 -7.69 -21.08
C ALA A 131 4.46 -6.51 -20.31
N GLY A 132 4.69 -5.31 -20.83
CA GLY A 132 4.03 -4.09 -20.39
C GLY A 132 3.69 -3.17 -21.56
N LEU A 133 2.69 -2.31 -21.36
CA LEU A 133 2.36 -1.22 -22.26
C LEU A 133 2.91 0.10 -21.69
N PHE A 134 3.62 0.86 -22.51
CA PHE A 134 4.35 2.06 -22.12
C PHE A 134 3.99 3.23 -23.05
N HIS A 135 4.11 4.46 -22.55
CA HIS A 135 4.18 5.63 -23.43
C HIS A 135 5.30 5.43 -24.44
N ALA A 136 5.02 5.56 -25.74
CA ALA A 136 5.99 5.20 -26.79
C ALA A 136 7.31 6.00 -26.69
N ALA A 137 7.26 7.22 -26.13
CA ALA A 137 8.43 8.07 -25.91
C ALA A 137 9.39 7.53 -24.84
N ASP A 138 8.89 6.76 -23.88
CA ASP A 138 9.64 6.25 -22.72
C ASP A 138 9.75 4.72 -22.73
N ALA A 139 9.32 4.08 -23.82
CA ALA A 139 9.20 2.64 -23.89
C ALA A 139 10.58 1.96 -23.96
N PRO A 140 10.87 1.01 -23.06
CA PRO A 140 12.17 0.35 -22.99
C PRO A 140 12.40 -0.61 -24.17
N ASP A 141 13.66 -0.96 -24.42
CA ASP A 141 14.08 -1.92 -25.45
C ASP A 141 15.15 -2.93 -24.97
N ASP A 142 15.39 -2.98 -23.67
CA ASP A 142 16.42 -3.83 -23.05
C ASP A 142 15.88 -5.19 -22.55
N GLY A 143 14.57 -5.42 -22.63
CA GLY A 143 13.92 -6.66 -22.20
C GLY A 143 13.71 -6.78 -20.68
N CYS A 144 13.86 -5.69 -19.93
CA CYS A 144 13.52 -5.62 -18.51
C CYS A 144 12.07 -5.14 -18.30
N PRO A 145 11.43 -5.45 -17.15
CA PRO A 145 10.06 -5.00 -16.85
C PRO A 145 9.88 -3.49 -16.82
N HIS A 146 10.88 -2.73 -16.36
CA HIS A 146 10.77 -1.29 -16.09
C HIS A 146 9.52 -0.96 -15.29
N TRP A 147 9.42 -1.54 -14.09
CA TRP A 147 8.25 -1.43 -13.21
C TRP A 147 7.85 0.02 -12.90
N ALA A 148 8.75 0.99 -13.04
CA ALA A 148 8.46 2.41 -12.84
C ALA A 148 7.75 3.09 -14.02
N LEU A 149 7.74 2.49 -15.21
CA LEU A 149 7.26 3.09 -16.46
C LEU A 149 5.98 2.43 -17.02
N GLN A 150 5.68 1.20 -16.61
CA GLN A 150 4.50 0.47 -17.10
C GLN A 150 3.21 1.24 -16.81
N LEU A 151 2.38 1.44 -17.84
CA LEU A 151 0.99 1.93 -17.71
C LEU A 151 0.02 0.77 -17.48
N LEU A 152 0.20 -0.31 -18.26
CA LEU A 152 -0.58 -1.54 -18.20
C LEU A 152 0.39 -2.73 -18.08
N ALA A 153 0.21 -3.54 -17.04
CA ALA A 153 0.92 -4.80 -16.86
C ALA A 153 0.25 -5.91 -17.69
N ILE A 154 1.03 -6.76 -18.36
CA ILE A 154 0.50 -7.85 -19.20
C ILE A 154 1.16 -9.17 -18.81
N GLU A 155 0.36 -10.10 -18.30
CA GLU A 155 0.81 -11.45 -17.95
C GLU A 155 0.17 -12.48 -18.88
N LEU A 156 0.96 -13.42 -19.36
CA LEU A 156 0.51 -14.51 -20.21
C LEU A 156 0.59 -15.86 -19.49
N LYS A 157 -0.37 -16.72 -19.77
CA LYS A 157 -0.42 -18.09 -19.27
C LYS A 157 -0.85 -19.05 -20.36
N SER A 158 -0.12 -20.16 -20.51
CA SER A 158 -0.49 -21.20 -21.47
C SER A 158 -1.69 -22.03 -21.00
N ARG A 159 -2.47 -22.55 -21.96
CA ARG A 159 -3.54 -23.54 -21.74
C ARG A 159 -3.15 -24.97 -22.09
N LEU A 160 -1.88 -25.22 -22.45
CA LEU A 160 -1.38 -26.55 -22.82
C LEU A 160 -1.59 -27.60 -21.72
N GLU A 161 -1.57 -27.18 -20.45
CA GLU A 161 -1.78 -28.06 -19.28
C GLU A 161 -3.26 -28.21 -18.88
N GLY A 162 -4.17 -27.60 -19.64
CA GLY A 162 -5.61 -27.70 -19.46
C GLY A 162 -6.31 -26.35 -19.41
N ARG A 163 -7.61 -26.37 -19.72
CA ARG A 163 -8.44 -25.18 -19.96
C ARG A 163 -8.32 -24.09 -18.89
N ASN A 164 -8.29 -24.45 -17.61
CA ASN A 164 -8.24 -23.47 -16.51
C ASN A 164 -7.03 -23.69 -15.61
N HIS A 165 -6.01 -24.44 -16.06
CA HIS A 165 -4.90 -24.85 -15.20
C HIS A 165 -4.19 -23.65 -14.58
N ASN A 166 -4.00 -22.60 -15.38
CA ASN A 166 -3.28 -21.39 -15.02
C ASN A 166 -4.17 -20.14 -14.94
N ASP A 167 -5.50 -20.28 -14.93
CA ASP A 167 -6.42 -19.16 -14.74
C ASP A 167 -6.57 -18.86 -13.24
N PRO A 168 -6.11 -17.70 -12.71
CA PRO A 168 -6.14 -17.41 -11.28
C PRO A 168 -7.56 -17.20 -10.71
N TYR A 169 -8.58 -17.06 -11.57
CA TYR A 169 -9.95 -16.72 -11.17
C TYR A 169 -11.00 -17.70 -11.68
N ASP A 170 -12.10 -17.85 -10.94
CA ASP A 170 -13.18 -18.81 -11.20
C ASP A 170 -14.53 -18.14 -11.47
N ASP A 171 -15.00 -18.25 -12.71
CA ASP A 171 -16.27 -17.64 -13.16
C ASP A 171 -17.51 -18.41 -12.67
N THR A 172 -17.35 -19.57 -12.02
CA THR A 172 -18.48 -20.40 -11.59
C THR A 172 -19.01 -20.04 -10.20
N LEU A 173 -18.29 -19.19 -9.47
CA LEU A 173 -18.65 -18.75 -8.12
C LEU A 173 -19.84 -17.80 -8.15
N LYS A 174 -20.83 -18.06 -7.28
CA LYS A 174 -22.12 -17.33 -7.24
C LYS A 174 -22.23 -16.34 -6.09
N ASP A 175 -21.23 -16.31 -5.21
CA ASP A 175 -21.15 -15.41 -4.06
C ASP A 175 -20.45 -14.09 -4.40
N GLY A 176 -20.19 -13.83 -5.69
CA GLY A 176 -19.51 -12.64 -6.19
C GLY A 176 -18.00 -12.62 -5.98
N SER A 177 -17.43 -13.63 -5.29
CA SER A 177 -15.98 -13.82 -5.21
C SER A 177 -15.44 -14.42 -6.51
N ALA A 178 -14.15 -14.21 -6.78
CA ALA A 178 -13.52 -14.67 -8.00
C ALA A 178 -12.37 -15.65 -7.78
N ASP A 179 -11.98 -15.96 -6.55
CA ASP A 179 -10.73 -16.71 -6.29
C ASP A 179 -10.83 -18.19 -6.63
N ALA A 180 -9.94 -18.64 -7.52
CA ALA A 180 -9.76 -20.06 -7.76
C ALA A 180 -8.99 -20.75 -6.62
N THR A 181 -9.40 -21.96 -6.26
CA THR A 181 -8.83 -22.70 -5.11
C THR A 181 -7.80 -23.77 -5.50
N ALA A 182 -7.70 -24.14 -6.77
CA ALA A 182 -6.69 -25.11 -7.21
C ALA A 182 -5.26 -24.58 -6.99
N GLU A 183 -4.32 -25.47 -6.70
CA GLU A 183 -2.94 -25.11 -6.33
C GLU A 183 -2.23 -24.31 -7.44
N SER A 184 -2.28 -24.79 -8.69
CA SER A 184 -1.69 -24.09 -9.85
C SER A 184 -2.28 -22.69 -10.04
N ARG A 185 -3.60 -22.56 -9.91
CA ARG A 185 -4.34 -21.28 -10.04
C ARG A 185 -4.00 -20.33 -8.90
N THR A 186 -3.85 -20.85 -7.69
CA THR A 186 -3.40 -20.09 -6.50
C THR A 186 -1.97 -19.59 -6.67
N ARG A 187 -1.08 -20.38 -7.29
CA ARG A 187 0.29 -19.96 -7.61
C ARG A 187 0.30 -18.76 -8.58
N VAL A 188 -0.52 -18.79 -9.63
CA VAL A 188 -0.66 -17.67 -10.57
C VAL A 188 -1.25 -16.43 -9.88
N ARG A 189 -2.23 -16.60 -8.97
CA ARG A 189 -2.76 -15.48 -8.17
C ARG A 189 -1.70 -14.88 -7.24
N GLY A 190 -0.84 -15.70 -6.65
CA GLY A 190 0.30 -15.23 -5.87
C GLY A 190 1.27 -14.40 -6.71
N GLN A 191 1.60 -14.87 -7.91
CA GLN A 191 2.46 -14.16 -8.87
C GLN A 191 1.89 -12.80 -9.30
N THR A 192 0.63 -12.75 -9.73
CA THR A 192 -0.03 -11.49 -10.15
C THR A 192 -0.22 -10.52 -8.99
N THR A 193 -0.46 -11.03 -7.77
CA THR A 193 -0.47 -10.22 -6.54
C THR A 193 0.88 -9.56 -6.28
N THR A 194 2.00 -10.29 -6.38
CA THR A 194 3.33 -9.73 -6.08
C THR A 194 3.80 -8.73 -7.15
N TYR A 195 3.37 -8.89 -8.41
CA TYR A 195 3.58 -7.87 -9.45
C TYR A 195 2.80 -6.59 -9.14
N SER A 196 1.56 -6.74 -8.68
CA SER A 196 0.70 -5.61 -8.31
C SER A 196 1.27 -4.87 -7.11
N GLU A 197 1.77 -5.60 -6.10
CA GLU A 197 2.44 -5.04 -4.94
C GLU A 197 3.69 -4.25 -5.34
N LEU A 198 4.56 -4.85 -6.15
CA LEU A 198 5.81 -4.22 -6.59
C LEU A 198 5.54 -2.94 -7.39
N SER A 199 4.56 -2.96 -8.28
CA SER A 199 4.13 -1.78 -9.04
C SER A 199 3.63 -0.67 -8.12
N HIS A 200 2.82 -0.99 -7.11
CA HIS A 200 2.37 -0.02 -6.10
C HIS A 200 3.49 0.42 -5.15
N ALA A 201 4.58 -0.34 -5.03
CA ALA A 201 5.74 0.02 -4.22
C ALA A 201 6.58 1.09 -4.92
N ILE A 202 6.80 0.95 -6.23
CA ILE A 202 7.67 1.79 -7.05
C ILE A 202 6.94 3.01 -7.62
N GLN A 203 5.72 2.80 -8.12
CA GLN A 203 4.86 3.86 -8.64
C GLN A 203 3.86 4.33 -7.57
N HIS A 204 3.54 5.62 -7.59
CA HIS A 204 2.44 6.15 -6.79
C HIS A 204 1.14 5.93 -7.56
N ARG A 205 0.29 5.03 -7.05
CA ARG A 205 -0.91 4.56 -7.74
C ARG A 205 -2.13 4.55 -6.82
N THR A 206 -3.26 4.96 -7.37
CA THR A 206 -4.60 4.74 -6.80
C THR A 206 -5.20 3.42 -7.31
N ALA A 207 -4.76 2.98 -8.49
CA ALA A 207 -5.09 1.68 -9.05
C ALA A 207 -3.99 1.17 -9.99
N LEU A 208 -3.99 -0.15 -10.23
CA LEU A 208 -3.22 -0.79 -11.28
C LEU A 208 -4.17 -1.62 -12.15
N PHE A 209 -4.10 -1.41 -13.46
CA PHE A 209 -4.75 -2.31 -14.41
C PHE A 209 -3.74 -3.35 -14.90
N MET A 210 -4.18 -4.60 -15.01
CA MET A 210 -3.38 -5.68 -15.55
C MET A 210 -4.23 -6.55 -16.48
N LEU A 211 -3.69 -6.82 -17.66
CA LEU A 211 -4.25 -7.72 -18.66
C LEU A 211 -3.64 -9.12 -18.45
N ILE A 212 -4.49 -10.12 -18.21
CA ILE A 212 -4.05 -11.51 -18.10
C ILE A 212 -4.55 -12.24 -19.33
N VAL A 213 -3.65 -12.76 -20.16
CA VAL A 213 -3.99 -13.54 -21.36
C VAL A 213 -3.73 -15.02 -21.09
N ILE A 214 -4.75 -15.86 -21.25
CA ILE A 214 -4.71 -17.29 -20.99
C ILE A 214 -5.09 -18.02 -22.28
N GLY A 215 -4.10 -18.36 -23.10
CA GLY A 215 -4.31 -18.87 -24.46
C GLY A 215 -5.17 -17.92 -25.29
N ARG A 216 -6.33 -18.38 -25.76
CA ARG A 216 -7.31 -17.60 -26.55
C ARG A 216 -8.22 -16.70 -25.71
N ARG A 217 -8.09 -16.72 -24.39
CA ARG A 217 -8.91 -15.92 -23.48
C ARG A 217 -8.13 -14.82 -22.81
N PHE A 218 -8.81 -13.78 -22.36
CA PHE A 218 -8.21 -12.76 -21.51
C PHE A 218 -9.13 -12.38 -20.35
N ARG A 219 -8.52 -11.77 -19.33
CA ARG A 219 -9.18 -11.09 -18.22
C ARG A 219 -8.56 -9.72 -18.05
N VAL A 220 -9.37 -8.74 -17.67
CA VAL A 220 -8.88 -7.45 -17.20
C VAL A 220 -9.05 -7.41 -15.69
N THR A 221 -7.99 -7.00 -14.99
CA THR A 221 -8.00 -6.83 -13.54
C THR A 221 -7.70 -5.38 -13.18
N ARG A 222 -8.39 -4.87 -12.16
CA ARG A 222 -8.09 -3.59 -11.50
C ARG A 222 -7.77 -3.85 -10.04
N TRP A 223 -6.57 -3.51 -9.64
CA TRP A 223 -6.05 -3.66 -8.29
C TRP A 223 -6.07 -2.32 -7.57
N ASP A 224 -6.48 -2.31 -6.31
CA ASP A 224 -6.22 -1.21 -5.38
C ASP A 224 -5.86 -1.76 -4.00
N ARG A 225 -5.64 -0.88 -3.02
CA ARG A 225 -5.25 -1.29 -1.67
C ARG A 225 -6.34 -2.02 -0.88
N ALA A 226 -7.54 -2.20 -1.42
CA ALA A 226 -8.58 -3.02 -0.79
C ALA A 226 -8.66 -4.42 -1.39
N GLY A 227 -8.32 -4.60 -2.67
CA GLY A 227 -8.42 -5.89 -3.35
C GLY A 227 -8.34 -5.77 -4.87
N THR A 228 -8.99 -6.70 -5.56
CA THR A 228 -8.98 -6.80 -7.02
C THR A 228 -10.39 -6.91 -7.57
N ILE A 229 -10.71 -6.15 -8.60
CA ILE A 229 -11.90 -6.34 -9.43
C ILE A 229 -11.45 -7.03 -10.72
N VAL A 230 -12.15 -8.08 -11.15
CA VAL A 230 -11.76 -8.90 -12.31
C VAL A 230 -12.93 -9.21 -13.21
N THR A 231 -12.73 -9.15 -14.52
CA THR A 231 -13.75 -9.58 -15.49
C THR A 231 -13.84 -11.10 -15.58
N THR A 232 -14.98 -11.61 -16.07
CA THR A 232 -15.06 -13.00 -16.57
C THR A 232 -14.05 -13.26 -17.70
N ALA A 233 -13.70 -14.53 -17.95
CA ALA A 233 -12.77 -14.87 -19.03
C ALA A 233 -13.43 -14.72 -20.40
N ILE A 234 -12.89 -13.82 -21.23
CA ILE A 234 -13.45 -13.47 -22.54
C ILE A 234 -12.59 -14.06 -23.65
N ASP A 235 -13.20 -14.66 -24.66
CA ASP A 235 -12.51 -15.13 -25.87
C ASP A 235 -12.31 -13.94 -26.84
N TYR A 236 -11.07 -13.50 -27.03
CA TYR A 236 -10.78 -12.33 -27.88
C TYR A 236 -10.88 -12.64 -29.38
N TYR A 237 -10.99 -13.90 -29.81
CA TYR A 237 -11.26 -14.22 -31.21
C TYR A 237 -12.76 -14.17 -31.49
N GLU A 238 -13.61 -14.69 -30.59
CA GLU A 238 -15.07 -14.61 -30.75
C GLU A 238 -15.60 -13.20 -30.48
N HIS A 239 -14.98 -12.48 -29.54
CA HIS A 239 -15.36 -11.13 -29.14
C HIS A 239 -14.18 -10.14 -29.24
N PRO A 240 -13.65 -9.89 -30.47
CA PRO A 240 -12.47 -9.07 -30.68
C PRO A 240 -12.62 -7.63 -30.19
N ASP A 241 -13.84 -7.09 -30.26
CA ASP A 241 -14.12 -5.72 -29.83
C ASP A 241 -13.88 -5.50 -28.34
N ALA A 242 -14.01 -6.53 -27.50
CA ALA A 242 -13.80 -6.40 -26.06
C ALA A 242 -12.35 -6.05 -25.71
N LEU A 243 -11.37 -6.77 -26.30
CA LEU A 243 -9.96 -6.47 -26.08
C LEU A 243 -9.54 -5.19 -26.82
N CYS A 244 -10.11 -4.93 -28.00
CA CYS A 244 -9.84 -3.70 -28.73
C CYS A 244 -10.33 -2.45 -27.97
N ASP A 245 -11.54 -2.46 -27.41
CA ASP A 245 -12.08 -1.31 -26.66
C ASP A 245 -11.27 -1.06 -25.38
N PHE A 246 -10.87 -2.12 -24.67
CA PHE A 246 -10.00 -1.98 -23.51
C PHE A 246 -8.64 -1.32 -23.86
N LEU A 247 -7.93 -1.83 -24.88
CA LEU A 247 -6.65 -1.26 -25.31
C LEU A 247 -6.82 0.17 -25.86
N TRP A 248 -7.93 0.44 -26.54
CA TRP A 248 -8.25 1.77 -27.05
C TRP A 248 -8.47 2.78 -25.92
N ARG A 249 -9.20 2.39 -24.86
CA ARG A 249 -9.35 3.20 -23.64
C ARG A 249 -8.01 3.43 -22.95
N VAL A 250 -7.18 2.39 -22.80
CA VAL A 250 -5.84 2.52 -22.20
C VAL A 250 -4.97 3.52 -22.96
N ALA A 251 -5.08 3.59 -24.29
CA ALA A 251 -4.29 4.51 -25.09
C ALA A 251 -4.75 5.98 -25.04
N HIS A 252 -6.00 6.25 -24.67
CA HIS A 252 -6.57 7.60 -24.75
C HIS A 252 -6.96 8.20 -23.40
N LEU A 253 -7.16 7.37 -22.37
CA LEU A 253 -7.42 7.85 -21.04
C LEU A 253 -6.16 8.45 -20.42
N SER A 254 -6.37 9.43 -19.53
CA SER A 254 -5.26 10.06 -18.82
C SER A 254 -4.56 9.08 -17.89
N ASP A 255 -3.28 9.34 -17.61
CA ASP A 255 -2.49 8.64 -16.60
C ASP A 255 -3.25 8.50 -15.25
N GLU A 256 -3.97 9.55 -14.84
CA GLU A 256 -4.81 9.55 -13.63
C GLU A 256 -5.97 8.54 -13.72
N ALA A 257 -6.66 8.50 -14.86
CA ALA A 257 -7.73 7.52 -15.10
C ALA A 257 -7.18 6.07 -15.16
N LEU A 258 -5.92 5.90 -15.58
CA LEU A 258 -5.20 4.62 -15.53
C LEU A 258 -4.63 4.30 -14.14
N GLY A 259 -4.93 5.12 -13.15
CA GLY A 259 -4.63 4.88 -11.74
C GLY A 259 -3.30 5.44 -11.25
N LEU A 260 -2.60 6.28 -12.02
CA LEU A 260 -1.44 7.03 -11.52
C LEU A 260 -1.91 8.14 -10.59
N ASP A 261 -1.23 8.33 -9.47
CA ASP A 261 -1.60 9.34 -8.46
C ASP A 261 -1.14 10.75 -8.89
N PRO A 262 -2.06 11.68 -9.21
CA PRO A 262 -1.72 13.03 -9.68
C PRO A 262 -1.06 13.89 -8.60
N SER A 263 -1.15 13.49 -7.33
CA SER A 263 -0.51 14.17 -6.21
C SER A 263 0.97 13.80 -6.04
N ALA A 264 1.48 12.86 -6.85
CA ALA A 264 2.86 12.42 -6.87
C ALA A 264 3.48 12.60 -8.27
N VAL A 265 4.27 13.66 -8.45
CA VAL A 265 4.85 14.01 -9.75
C VAL A 265 6.24 13.40 -9.89
N ARG A 266 6.45 12.56 -10.91
CA ARG A 266 7.78 12.01 -11.21
C ARG A 266 8.74 13.12 -11.65
N LEU A 267 9.98 13.05 -11.17
CA LEU A 267 11.06 13.95 -11.53
C LEU A 267 12.04 13.26 -12.47
N HIS A 268 12.46 13.99 -13.49
CA HIS A 268 13.49 13.60 -14.45
C HIS A 268 14.75 14.45 -14.27
N GLU A 269 15.89 13.99 -14.77
CA GLU A 269 17.19 14.65 -14.62
C GLU A 269 17.20 16.12 -15.09
N LYS A 270 16.36 16.44 -16.09
CA LYS A 270 16.21 17.81 -16.62
C LYS A 270 15.54 18.76 -15.61
N ASP A 271 14.76 18.25 -14.67
CA ASP A 271 13.96 19.05 -13.75
C ASP A 271 14.82 19.74 -12.69
N ALA A 272 14.45 20.99 -12.36
CA ALA A 272 15.13 21.75 -11.32
C ALA A 272 15.04 21.08 -9.94
N GLY A 273 13.94 20.35 -9.68
CA GLY A 273 13.75 19.56 -8.46
C GLY A 273 14.80 18.46 -8.34
N TYR A 274 15.04 17.72 -9.42
CA TYR A 274 16.03 16.63 -9.47
C TYR A 274 17.42 17.14 -9.08
N LYS A 275 17.89 18.22 -9.72
CA LYS A 275 19.19 18.86 -9.42
C LYS A 275 19.25 19.47 -8.03
N THR A 276 18.10 19.84 -7.45
CA THR A 276 18.04 20.34 -6.08
C THR A 276 18.26 19.21 -5.08
N MET A 277 17.70 18.02 -5.34
CA MET A 277 17.95 16.84 -4.51
C MET A 277 19.44 16.49 -4.49
N ASP A 278 20.13 16.46 -5.63
CA ASP A 278 21.58 16.15 -5.69
C ASP A 278 22.42 17.14 -4.87
N ARG A 279 22.14 18.43 -5.02
CA ARG A 279 22.82 19.49 -4.23
C ARG A 279 22.58 19.34 -2.73
N ARG A 280 21.38 18.90 -2.33
CA ARG A 280 21.02 18.73 -0.92
C ARG A 280 21.47 17.40 -0.34
N ALA A 281 21.73 16.39 -1.16
CA ALA A 281 22.37 15.15 -0.72
C ALA A 281 23.87 15.32 -0.42
N SER A 282 24.53 16.32 -1.00
CA SER A 282 25.97 16.55 -0.82
C SER A 282 26.35 16.86 0.64
N PRO A 283 27.41 16.26 1.20
CA PRO A 283 27.85 16.48 2.58
C PRO A 283 27.96 17.96 2.97
N CYS A 284 27.52 18.30 4.18
CA CYS A 284 27.48 19.68 4.66
C CYS A 284 28.22 19.80 6.00
N VAL A 285 29.21 20.69 6.05
CA VAL A 285 30.04 20.92 7.25
C VAL A 285 29.28 21.49 8.45
N ALA A 286 28.08 22.05 8.21
CA ALA A 286 27.21 22.55 9.27
C ALA A 286 26.32 21.45 9.89
N ASP A 287 26.35 20.23 9.33
CA ASP A 287 25.59 19.12 9.91
C ASP A 287 26.22 18.66 11.21
N ILE A 288 25.37 18.29 12.18
CA ILE A 288 25.81 17.87 13.49
C ILE A 288 25.94 16.35 13.55
N ASP A 289 27.09 15.89 14.04
CA ASP A 289 27.31 14.49 14.38
C ASP A 289 26.46 14.06 15.58
N CYS A 290 25.78 12.93 15.45
CA CYS A 290 24.86 12.37 16.45
C CYS A 290 25.53 11.44 17.48
N SER A 291 26.86 11.35 17.51
CA SER A 291 27.56 10.53 18.51
C SER A 291 27.38 11.13 19.90
N GLU A 292 27.09 10.27 20.88
CA GLU A 292 26.86 10.71 22.25
C GLU A 292 28.15 11.26 22.86
N ARG A 293 28.10 12.53 23.27
CA ARG A 293 29.25 13.26 23.83
C ARG A 293 28.79 14.51 24.56
N VAL A 294 29.71 15.08 25.35
CA VAL A 294 29.59 16.46 25.82
C VAL A 294 29.83 17.40 24.64
N LEU A 295 28.97 18.41 24.49
CA LEU A 295 29.11 19.45 23.49
C LEU A 295 29.79 20.68 24.10
N GLY A 296 30.80 21.21 23.41
CA GLY A 296 31.45 22.45 23.83
C GLY A 296 30.62 23.69 23.48
N GLU A 297 30.78 24.78 24.22
CA GLU A 297 30.08 26.06 23.97
C GLU A 297 30.25 26.57 22.53
N LYS A 298 31.41 26.34 21.92
CA LYS A 298 31.70 26.73 20.53
C LYS A 298 30.90 25.94 19.50
N GLU A 299 30.56 24.68 19.79
CA GLU A 299 29.71 23.86 18.92
C GLU A 299 28.26 24.35 18.95
N LEU A 300 27.82 24.94 20.06
CA LEU A 300 26.44 25.39 20.27
C LEU A 300 26.20 26.84 19.87
N ALA A 301 27.24 27.69 19.89
CA ALA A 301 27.15 29.13 19.66
C ALA A 301 26.51 29.52 18.30
N ASN A 302 26.52 28.60 17.32
CA ASN A 302 25.96 28.82 15.99
C ASN A 302 24.87 27.83 15.60
N VAL A 303 24.35 27.03 16.56
CA VAL A 303 23.32 26.03 16.28
C VAL A 303 21.96 26.65 16.50
N ASP A 304 21.25 26.89 15.40
CA ASP A 304 19.80 27.04 15.48
C ASP A 304 19.19 25.64 15.68
N MET A 305 18.81 25.37 16.93
CA MET A 305 18.13 24.13 17.33
C MET A 305 16.88 23.86 16.51
N ALA A 306 16.22 24.91 16.00
CA ALA A 306 15.05 24.77 15.17
C ALA A 306 15.39 24.37 13.73
N SER A 307 16.63 24.55 13.25
CA SER A 307 17.05 24.24 11.87
C SER A 307 18.16 23.21 11.75
N VAL A 308 18.51 22.54 12.86
CA VAL A 308 19.59 21.56 12.88
C VAL A 308 19.34 20.41 11.90
N THR A 309 20.38 20.00 11.20
CA THR A 309 20.40 18.78 10.40
C THR A 309 21.47 17.87 10.97
N PHE A 310 21.11 16.63 11.30
CA PHE A 310 22.09 15.62 11.67
C PHE A 310 22.69 15.00 10.42
N SER A 311 24.00 14.73 10.44
CA SER A 311 24.74 14.19 9.29
C SER A 311 24.06 12.95 8.71
N TYR A 312 23.61 12.03 9.57
CA TYR A 312 22.93 10.81 9.13
C TYR A 312 21.63 11.05 8.36
N VAL A 313 20.91 12.15 8.63
CA VAL A 313 19.66 12.45 7.90
C VAL A 313 19.99 12.78 6.46
N ARG A 314 21.09 13.50 6.23
CA ARG A 314 21.58 13.78 4.88
C ARG A 314 22.10 12.53 4.19
N GLU A 315 22.83 11.68 4.91
CA GLU A 315 23.29 10.38 4.40
C GLU A 315 22.10 9.52 3.96
N LEU A 316 21.06 9.37 4.80
CA LEU A 316 19.83 8.67 4.44
C LEU A 316 19.17 9.27 3.18
N PHE A 317 19.15 10.60 3.06
CA PHE A 317 18.59 11.26 1.88
C PHE A 317 19.44 11.02 0.64
N ALA A 318 20.78 11.06 0.76
CA ALA A 318 21.71 10.76 -0.32
C ALA A 318 21.56 9.31 -0.79
N ASP A 319 21.47 8.36 0.13
CA ASP A 319 21.23 6.94 -0.15
C ASP A 319 19.87 6.73 -0.83
N SER A 320 18.85 7.52 -0.46
CA SER A 320 17.54 7.42 -1.10
C SER A 320 17.54 7.81 -2.58
N ILE A 321 18.56 8.54 -3.06
CA ILE A 321 18.62 9.05 -4.44
C ILE A 321 19.81 8.53 -5.25
N SER A 322 20.59 7.60 -4.70
CA SER A 322 21.86 7.15 -5.28
C SER A 322 21.73 6.07 -6.35
N GLY A 323 20.65 5.29 -6.34
CA GLY A 323 20.39 4.22 -7.30
C GLY A 323 19.31 4.56 -8.33
N ASP A 324 18.83 3.52 -9.02
CA ASP A 324 17.88 3.64 -10.14
C ASP A 324 16.44 4.03 -9.72
N TRP A 325 16.17 4.09 -8.42
CA TRP A 325 14.83 4.33 -7.89
C TRP A 325 14.27 5.70 -8.34
N PRO A 326 13.04 5.76 -8.88
CA PRO A 326 12.47 7.00 -9.38
C PRO A 326 12.30 8.05 -8.27
N ARG A 327 12.62 9.31 -8.60
CA ARG A 327 12.45 10.45 -7.70
C ARG A 327 11.09 11.10 -7.93
N TYR A 328 10.43 11.51 -6.85
CA TYR A 328 9.10 12.11 -6.91
C TYR A 328 9.02 13.42 -6.13
N LYS A 329 8.04 14.24 -6.51
CA LYS A 329 7.56 15.39 -5.76
C LYS A 329 6.14 15.09 -5.28
N LEU A 330 5.97 14.93 -3.96
CA LEU A 330 4.70 14.57 -3.32
C LEU A 330 3.98 15.81 -2.79
N ARG A 331 2.66 15.87 -3.01
CA ARG A 331 1.76 16.88 -2.43
C ARG A 331 1.18 16.39 -1.11
N VAL A 332 1.11 17.28 -0.12
CA VAL A 332 0.42 17.03 1.15
C VAL A 332 -0.40 18.26 1.53
N GLY A 333 -1.64 18.03 1.98
CA GLY A 333 -2.49 19.08 2.50
C GLY A 333 -1.93 19.70 3.79
N ASP A 334 -2.19 21.00 3.97
CA ASP A 334 -1.81 21.78 5.15
C ASP A 334 -2.94 22.78 5.46
N GLY A 335 -4.03 22.28 6.03
CA GLY A 335 -5.28 23.03 6.14
C GLY A 335 -5.84 23.34 4.74
N ASP A 336 -6.04 24.62 4.44
CA ASP A 336 -6.49 25.09 3.12
C ASP A 336 -5.34 25.23 2.10
N ALA A 337 -4.09 25.10 2.56
CA ALA A 337 -2.90 25.19 1.72
C ALA A 337 -2.38 23.82 1.28
N GLN A 338 -1.46 23.83 0.32
CA GLN A 338 -0.77 22.63 -0.18
C GLN A 338 0.74 22.80 -0.03
N ARG A 339 1.41 21.75 0.45
CA ARG A 339 2.88 21.69 0.53
C ARG A 339 3.42 20.59 -0.37
N TRP A 340 4.66 20.78 -0.80
CA TRP A 340 5.35 19.87 -1.70
C TRP A 340 6.66 19.40 -1.10
N PHE A 341 6.99 18.13 -1.32
CA PHE A 341 8.18 17.49 -0.78
C PHE A 341 8.87 16.63 -1.84
N TYR A 342 10.20 16.70 -1.91
CA TYR A 342 10.97 15.80 -2.77
C TYR A 342 11.33 14.51 -2.03
N VAL A 343 11.18 13.37 -2.69
CA VAL A 343 11.50 12.04 -2.16
C VAL A 343 12.21 11.17 -3.20
N GLY A 344 13.08 10.28 -2.74
CA GLY A 344 13.66 9.19 -3.53
C GLY A 344 13.07 7.83 -3.12
N LYS A 345 13.94 6.84 -2.99
CA LYS A 345 13.64 5.50 -2.47
C LYS A 345 13.10 5.57 -1.03
N PRO A 346 11.98 4.89 -0.72
CA PRO A 346 11.49 4.79 0.66
C PRO A 346 12.53 4.14 1.58
N LEU A 347 12.63 4.65 2.81
CA LEU A 347 13.37 4.00 3.90
C LEU A 347 12.67 2.71 4.35
N PHE A 348 11.35 2.67 4.20
CA PHE A 348 10.50 1.55 4.59
C PHE A 348 9.30 1.43 3.64
N ILE A 349 8.95 0.19 3.31
CA ILE A 349 7.74 -0.19 2.59
C ILE A 349 7.14 -1.38 3.34
N ALA A 350 5.89 -1.27 3.78
CA ALA A 350 5.18 -2.39 4.37
C ALA A 350 4.86 -3.43 3.28
N PRO A 351 5.12 -4.74 3.52
CA PRO A 351 4.79 -5.78 2.57
C PRO A 351 3.28 -5.98 2.44
N GLY A 352 2.84 -6.53 1.32
CA GLY A 352 1.46 -6.89 1.01
C GLY A 352 0.78 -5.92 0.03
N MET A 353 -0.09 -6.50 -0.81
CA MET A 353 -0.85 -5.74 -1.81
C MET A 353 -2.01 -4.97 -1.18
N ALA A 354 -2.90 -5.65 -0.46
CA ALA A 354 -4.03 -5.04 0.25
C ALA A 354 -3.63 -4.54 1.66
N GLY A 355 -4.40 -3.57 2.17
CA GLY A 355 -4.23 -2.96 3.49
C GLY A 355 -3.57 -1.58 3.44
N ARG A 356 -2.84 -1.23 4.50
CA ARG A 356 -2.32 0.13 4.70
C ARG A 356 -1.26 0.55 3.66
N GLY A 357 -0.55 -0.39 3.05
CA GLY A 357 0.48 -0.10 2.04
C GLY A 357 1.51 0.93 2.49
N THR A 358 1.81 0.99 3.80
CA THR A 358 2.55 2.09 4.43
C THR A 358 3.94 2.24 3.84
N LYS A 359 4.30 3.47 3.45
CA LYS A 359 5.64 3.85 3.02
C LYS A 359 6.18 4.98 3.88
N GLY A 360 7.49 4.95 4.14
CA GLY A 360 8.20 5.97 4.91
C GLY A 360 9.41 6.49 4.15
N TRP A 361 9.57 7.81 4.06
CA TRP A 361 10.71 8.46 3.40
C TRP A 361 11.40 9.45 4.31
N VAL A 362 12.70 9.62 4.08
CA VAL A 362 13.34 10.92 4.28
C VAL A 362 13.00 11.80 3.07
N GLY A 363 12.36 12.94 3.33
CA GLY A 363 11.93 13.89 2.32
C GLY A 363 12.56 15.26 2.53
N LEU A 364 12.49 16.10 1.50
CA LEU A 364 12.94 17.50 1.54
C LEU A 364 11.75 18.43 1.31
N ASP A 365 11.41 19.27 2.29
CA ASP A 365 10.41 20.35 2.16
C ASP A 365 10.90 21.35 1.10
N VAL A 366 10.12 21.49 0.02
CA VAL A 366 10.48 22.34 -1.13
C VAL A 366 10.52 23.81 -0.76
N ALA A 367 9.65 24.27 0.15
CA ALA A 367 9.54 25.67 0.52
C ALA A 367 10.58 26.05 1.60
N ARG A 368 10.79 25.17 2.58
CA ARG A 368 11.67 25.46 3.73
C ARG A 368 13.08 24.91 3.57
N ASN A 369 13.32 24.07 2.58
CA ASN A 369 14.62 23.43 2.31
C ASN A 369 15.15 22.61 3.51
N ARG A 370 14.23 21.95 4.22
CA ARG A 370 14.51 21.14 5.42
C ARG A 370 14.17 19.67 5.19
N PHE A 371 14.97 18.79 5.78
CA PHE A 371 14.64 17.38 5.81
C PHE A 371 13.49 17.11 6.78
N VAL A 372 12.63 16.18 6.39
CA VAL A 372 11.43 15.75 7.12
C VAL A 372 11.26 14.25 6.94
N PHE A 373 10.49 13.62 7.82
CA PHE A 373 9.99 12.27 7.59
C PHE A 373 8.59 12.34 6.99
N ILE A 374 8.33 11.54 5.96
CA ILE A 374 7.02 11.47 5.31
C ILE A 374 6.50 10.05 5.45
N LYS A 375 5.28 9.90 5.94
CA LYS A 375 4.52 8.66 6.00
C LYS A 375 3.35 8.77 5.03
N ASP A 376 3.22 7.79 4.16
CA ASP A 376 2.11 7.63 3.22
C ASP A 376 1.42 6.31 3.53
N SER A 377 0.10 6.32 3.65
CA SER A 377 -0.67 5.13 4.00
C SER A 377 -2.10 5.21 3.48
N TRP A 378 -2.69 4.03 3.29
CA TRP A 378 -4.10 3.84 3.00
C TRP A 378 -4.81 3.53 4.31
N ARG A 379 -5.26 4.57 5.02
CA ARG A 379 -5.93 4.42 6.30
C ARG A 379 -7.35 3.90 6.11
N ALA A 380 -7.90 3.21 7.10
CA ALA A 380 -9.31 2.83 7.07
C ALA A 380 -10.22 4.08 7.00
N ALA A 381 -11.16 4.07 6.07
CA ALA A 381 -12.04 5.21 5.78
C ALA A 381 -13.35 5.11 6.59
N TYR A 382 -13.30 5.41 7.89
CA TYR A 382 -14.49 5.47 8.75
C TYR A 382 -14.60 6.86 9.39
N ASP A 383 -15.79 7.45 9.42
CA ASP A 383 -16.00 8.86 9.84
C ASP A 383 -15.60 9.13 11.30
N GLU A 384 -15.67 8.10 12.14
CA GLU A 384 -15.37 8.19 13.57
C GLU A 384 -13.88 7.95 13.89
N LEU A 385 -13.07 7.65 12.88
CA LEU A 385 -11.62 7.52 13.04
C LEU A 385 -10.95 8.88 12.96
N GLU A 386 -10.45 9.34 14.11
CA GLU A 386 -9.55 10.49 14.15
C GLU A 386 -8.26 10.20 13.36
N ARG A 387 -7.81 11.16 12.55
CA ARG A 387 -6.60 11.02 11.74
C ARG A 387 -5.37 11.15 12.65
N GLU A 388 -4.32 10.39 12.36
CA GLU A 388 -3.09 10.39 13.17
C GLU A 388 -2.51 11.80 13.37
N GLY A 389 -2.55 12.64 12.34
CA GLY A 389 -2.03 14.00 12.44
C GLY A 389 -2.89 14.91 13.34
N ASP A 390 -4.21 14.69 13.42
CA ASP A 390 -5.05 15.44 14.36
C ASP A 390 -4.68 15.09 15.82
N ILE A 391 -4.38 13.81 16.07
CA ILE A 391 -3.93 13.31 17.37
C ILE A 391 -2.55 13.90 17.70
N LEU A 392 -1.60 13.85 16.77
CA LEU A 392 -0.27 14.44 16.96
C LEU A 392 -0.35 15.95 17.20
N LEU A 393 -1.22 16.66 16.51
CA LEU A 393 -1.44 18.10 16.73
C LEU A 393 -1.91 18.38 18.17
N LYS A 394 -2.83 17.56 18.71
CA LYS A 394 -3.28 17.66 20.11
C LYS A 394 -2.14 17.39 21.08
N LEU A 395 -1.35 16.34 20.84
CA LEU A 395 -0.21 15.97 21.69
C LEU A 395 0.87 17.08 21.69
N ASN A 396 1.22 17.61 20.52
CA ASN A 396 2.19 18.70 20.38
C ASN A 396 1.71 19.97 21.08
N ARG A 397 0.42 20.35 20.95
CA ARG A 397 -0.16 21.53 21.63
C ARG A 397 -0.18 21.38 23.16
N ALA A 398 -0.39 20.18 23.66
CA ALA A 398 -0.34 19.87 25.09
C ALA A 398 1.10 19.75 25.64
N GLY A 399 2.11 19.89 24.78
CA GLY A 399 3.51 19.79 25.19
C GLY A 399 3.91 18.39 25.64
N VAL A 400 3.24 17.35 25.15
CA VAL A 400 3.63 15.96 25.44
C VAL A 400 5.04 15.73 24.90
N PRO A 401 6.01 15.32 25.73
CA PRO A 401 7.37 15.10 25.27
C PRO A 401 7.46 13.79 24.47
N ASN A 402 8.55 13.65 23.71
CA ASN A 402 8.92 12.36 23.08
C ASN A 402 7.85 11.77 22.14
N VAL A 403 7.07 12.63 21.50
CA VAL A 403 6.23 12.33 20.33
C VAL A 403 6.74 13.16 19.14
N PRO A 404 6.49 12.72 17.89
CA PRO A 404 6.88 13.47 16.72
C PRO A 404 6.25 14.86 16.66
N THR A 405 6.98 15.81 16.09
CA THR A 405 6.45 17.13 15.76
C THR A 405 5.78 17.09 14.40
N LEU A 406 4.48 17.37 14.38
CA LEU A 406 3.70 17.44 13.15
C LEU A 406 4.11 18.67 12.31
N VAL A 407 4.38 18.46 11.03
CA VAL A 407 4.65 19.53 10.06
C VAL A 407 3.39 19.88 9.26
N CYS A 408 2.74 18.87 8.67
CA CYS A 408 1.45 18.95 7.98
C CYS A 408 0.93 17.52 7.72
N HIS A 409 -0.36 17.38 7.44
CA HIS A 409 -0.98 16.10 7.11
C HIS A 409 -2.33 16.29 6.43
N GLY A 410 -2.83 15.25 5.77
CA GLY A 410 -4.17 15.25 5.21
C GLY A 410 -4.50 13.98 4.47
N ASP A 411 -5.80 13.76 4.26
CA ASP A 411 -6.26 12.83 3.24
C ASP A 411 -5.80 13.38 1.87
N VAL A 412 -5.35 12.49 0.99
CA VAL A 412 -4.84 12.88 -0.34
C VAL A 412 -6.00 12.96 -1.30
N ASP A 413 -6.46 14.19 -1.54
CA ASP A 413 -7.65 14.50 -2.35
C ASP A 413 -8.85 13.64 -1.92
N GLU A 414 -9.64 13.12 -2.88
CA GLU A 414 -10.74 12.19 -2.63
C GLU A 414 -10.37 10.73 -2.95
N GLN A 415 -9.08 10.39 -2.86
CA GLN A 415 -8.59 9.07 -3.26
C GLN A 415 -9.04 7.98 -2.28
N MET A 416 -9.94 7.12 -2.74
CA MET A 416 -10.49 5.99 -1.98
C MET A 416 -10.49 4.71 -2.83
N THR A 417 -10.30 3.57 -2.17
CA THR A 417 -10.38 2.26 -2.82
C THR A 417 -11.78 1.97 -3.35
N ARG A 418 -11.87 1.40 -4.55
CA ARG A 418 -13.13 1.08 -5.25
C ARG A 418 -13.59 -0.36 -4.99
N THR A 419 -12.69 -1.30 -4.74
CA THR A 419 -13.04 -2.73 -4.60
C THR A 419 -14.09 -3.01 -3.52
N ALA A 420 -13.98 -2.35 -2.37
CA ALA A 420 -14.96 -2.48 -1.29
C ALA A 420 -16.35 -1.94 -1.67
N GLN A 421 -16.38 -0.81 -2.40
CA GLN A 421 -17.64 -0.21 -2.89
C GLN A 421 -18.28 -1.12 -3.95
N TRP A 422 -17.48 -1.64 -4.88
CA TRP A 422 -17.92 -2.59 -5.90
C TRP A 422 -18.60 -3.83 -5.28
N TRP A 423 -17.97 -4.41 -4.25
CA TRP A 423 -18.59 -5.52 -3.52
C TRP A 423 -19.94 -5.12 -2.92
N ALA A 424 -20.03 -3.94 -2.29
CA ALA A 424 -21.26 -3.47 -1.65
C ALA A 424 -22.40 -3.26 -2.65
N ASP A 425 -22.10 -2.78 -3.85
CA ASP A 425 -23.07 -2.55 -4.92
C ASP A 425 -23.63 -3.86 -5.47
N LYS A 426 -22.79 -4.90 -5.60
CA LYS A 426 -23.22 -6.27 -5.96
C LYS A 426 -23.98 -6.99 -4.85
N HIS A 427 -23.84 -6.56 -3.60
CA HIS A 427 -24.47 -7.18 -2.42
C HIS A 427 -25.43 -6.22 -1.70
N PRO A 428 -26.53 -5.77 -2.34
CA PRO A 428 -27.44 -4.82 -1.75
C PRO A 428 -28.07 -5.38 -0.46
N ALA A 429 -28.11 -4.56 0.58
CA ALA A 429 -28.67 -4.96 1.86
C ALA A 429 -30.14 -5.39 1.67
N ARG A 430 -30.49 -6.58 2.19
CA ARG A 430 -31.86 -7.08 2.13
C ARG A 430 -32.76 -6.11 2.89
N LYS A 431 -33.63 -5.37 2.19
CA LYS A 431 -34.62 -4.47 2.83
C LYS A 431 -35.42 -5.30 3.82
N GLN A 432 -35.36 -4.96 5.11
CA GLN A 432 -36.30 -5.50 6.10
C GLN A 432 -37.69 -5.08 5.63
N GLY A 433 -38.51 -6.04 5.21
CA GLY A 433 -39.93 -5.79 4.97
C GLY A 433 -40.60 -5.23 6.23
N PRO A 434 -41.73 -4.54 6.11
CA PRO A 434 -42.44 -4.02 7.29
C PRO A 434 -42.66 -5.16 8.28
N PRO A 435 -42.55 -4.90 9.60
CA PRO A 435 -42.70 -5.93 10.61
C PRO A 435 -44.01 -6.66 10.35
N LYS A 436 -43.93 -7.96 10.05
CA LYS A 436 -45.12 -8.79 9.93
C LYS A 436 -45.83 -8.69 11.27
N SER A 437 -46.96 -7.98 11.29
CA SER A 437 -47.88 -7.96 12.41
C SER A 437 -48.15 -9.42 12.79
N GLN A 438 -47.66 -9.85 13.94
CA GLN A 438 -48.02 -11.15 14.49
C GLN A 438 -49.52 -11.09 14.80
N SER A 439 -50.33 -11.58 13.87
CA SER A 439 -51.72 -11.90 14.14
C SER A 439 -51.72 -13.03 15.17
N VAL A 440 -52.02 -12.67 16.42
CA VAL A 440 -52.29 -13.61 17.50
C VAL A 440 -53.58 -14.35 17.14
N VAL A 441 -53.45 -15.49 16.46
CA VAL A 441 -54.52 -16.47 16.39
C VAL A 441 -53.94 -17.78 16.88
N GLY A 442 -54.25 -18.07 18.14
CA GLY A 442 -53.84 -19.29 18.81
C GLY A 442 -54.34 -20.52 18.06
N ARG A 443 -53.46 -21.51 17.90
CA ARG A 443 -53.88 -22.86 17.56
C ARG A 443 -53.12 -23.89 18.40
N MET A 444 -53.90 -24.67 19.11
CA MET A 444 -53.55 -25.66 20.12
C MET A 444 -52.47 -26.65 19.68
N LYS A 445 -51.60 -27.00 20.65
CA LYS A 445 -50.66 -28.11 20.58
C LYS A 445 -51.40 -29.42 20.32
N ARG A 446 -51.11 -30.08 19.20
CA ARG A 446 -51.45 -31.49 18.96
C ARG A 446 -50.22 -32.36 19.24
N LYS A 447 -50.42 -33.37 20.09
CA LYS A 447 -49.46 -34.38 20.54
C LYS A 447 -48.88 -35.13 19.32
N ARG A 448 -47.55 -35.26 19.24
CA ARG A 448 -46.85 -36.09 18.23
C ARG A 448 -46.73 -37.53 18.73
N GLU A 449 -46.95 -38.50 17.83
CA GLU A 449 -46.55 -39.89 18.00
C GLU A 449 -45.07 -40.08 17.59
N PRO A 450 -44.34 -41.06 18.17
CA PRO A 450 -42.94 -41.30 17.88
C PRO A 450 -42.76 -42.32 16.75
N GLY A 451 -42.03 -41.93 15.70
CA GLY A 451 -41.57 -42.89 14.68
C GLY A 451 -41.41 -42.27 13.29
N THR A 452 -40.32 -41.54 13.07
CA THR A 452 -39.74 -41.35 11.72
C THR A 452 -38.31 -40.80 11.87
N PRO A 453 -37.30 -41.32 11.15
CA PRO A 453 -35.93 -40.79 11.20
C PRO A 453 -35.89 -39.37 10.60
N GLN A 454 -35.32 -38.41 11.33
CA GLN A 454 -35.01 -37.08 10.80
C GLN A 454 -33.65 -37.12 10.10
N GLU A 455 -33.61 -36.71 8.83
CA GLU A 455 -32.40 -36.26 8.16
C GLU A 455 -31.79 -35.05 8.92
N PRO A 456 -30.46 -34.85 8.88
CA PRO A 456 -29.83 -33.71 9.53
C PRO A 456 -30.37 -32.43 8.88
N ARG A 457 -31.00 -31.58 9.69
CA ARG A 457 -31.26 -30.21 9.28
C ARG A 457 -29.91 -29.53 9.11
N GLU A 458 -29.58 -29.17 7.87
CA GLU A 458 -28.56 -28.18 7.59
C GLU A 458 -28.87 -26.92 8.40
N HIS A 459 -27.97 -26.59 9.32
CA HIS A 459 -27.99 -25.30 10.00
C HIS A 459 -27.61 -24.24 8.97
N ASP A 460 -28.62 -23.57 8.41
CA ASP A 460 -28.48 -22.37 7.60
C ASP A 460 -27.78 -21.27 8.44
N PRO A 461 -26.54 -20.85 8.13
CA PRO A 461 -25.76 -19.97 9.01
C PRO A 461 -26.13 -18.48 8.91
N ALA A 462 -27.20 -18.12 8.19
CA ALA A 462 -27.46 -16.74 7.75
C ALA A 462 -28.58 -15.99 8.51
N GLN A 463 -28.66 -16.13 9.84
CA GLN A 463 -29.50 -15.25 10.68
C GLN A 463 -28.69 -14.60 11.81
N LYS A 464 -27.72 -13.74 11.46
CA LYS A 464 -27.23 -12.73 12.41
C LYS A 464 -28.01 -11.45 12.17
N GLU A 465 -28.86 -11.07 13.12
CA GLU A 465 -29.48 -9.74 13.13
C GLU A 465 -28.37 -8.68 13.09
N VAL A 466 -28.48 -7.74 12.14
CA VAL A 466 -27.55 -6.60 12.05
C VAL A 466 -27.71 -5.77 13.32
N PRO A 467 -26.66 -5.61 14.15
CA PRO A 467 -26.76 -4.85 15.38
C PRO A 467 -27.26 -3.43 15.14
N GLU A 468 -28.02 -2.86 16.08
CA GLU A 468 -28.63 -1.53 15.90
C GLU A 468 -27.60 -0.42 15.67
N TYR A 469 -26.41 -0.54 16.28
CA TYR A 469 -25.27 0.38 16.03
C TYR A 469 -24.72 0.30 14.60
N ALA A 470 -24.93 -0.82 13.88
CA ALA A 470 -24.42 -0.99 12.52
C ALA A 470 -25.26 -0.22 11.50
N LYS A 471 -26.45 0.27 11.87
CA LYS A 471 -27.31 1.10 11.01
C LYS A 471 -26.84 2.56 10.90
N SER A 472 -25.95 3.00 11.79
CA SER A 472 -25.37 4.35 11.79
C SER A 472 -23.94 4.41 11.23
N LEU A 473 -23.38 3.27 10.80
CA LEU A 473 -22.04 3.22 10.22
C LEU A 473 -22.08 3.72 8.78
N SER A 474 -21.06 4.49 8.37
CA SER A 474 -20.85 4.88 6.98
C SER A 474 -20.32 3.75 6.08
N PHE A 475 -20.22 2.53 6.61
CA PHE A 475 -19.75 1.35 5.88
C PHE A 475 -20.63 0.13 6.15
N ARG A 476 -20.59 -0.83 5.21
CA ARG A 476 -21.30 -2.12 5.32
C ARG A 476 -20.58 -3.05 6.29
N TYR A 477 -21.16 -3.27 7.47
CA TYR A 477 -20.58 -4.14 8.51
C TYR A 477 -20.34 -5.60 8.03
N ASP A 478 -21.15 -6.06 7.09
CA ASP A 478 -21.07 -7.39 6.47
C ASP A 478 -20.10 -7.47 5.29
N CYS A 479 -19.56 -6.34 4.82
CA CYS A 479 -18.55 -6.35 3.77
C CYS A 479 -17.23 -6.90 4.32
N PRO A 480 -16.68 -7.97 3.71
CA PRO A 480 -15.41 -8.52 4.12
C PRO A 480 -14.22 -7.64 3.70
N ILE A 481 -14.43 -6.76 2.71
CA ILE A 481 -13.41 -5.87 2.14
C ILE A 481 -13.47 -4.49 2.82
N ARG A 482 -12.31 -4.00 3.22
CA ARG A 482 -12.20 -2.69 3.88
C ARG A 482 -12.08 -1.57 2.87
N VAL A 483 -12.81 -0.48 3.13
CA VAL A 483 -12.60 0.79 2.42
C VAL A 483 -11.38 1.49 3.02
N HIS A 484 -10.43 1.85 2.17
CA HIS A 484 -9.29 2.67 2.55
C HIS A 484 -9.33 4.02 1.84
N ARG A 485 -8.79 5.03 2.52
CA ARG A 485 -8.57 6.38 1.99
C ARG A 485 -7.08 6.69 2.07
N HIS A 486 -6.55 7.27 1.01
CA HIS A 486 -5.16 7.64 0.93
C HIS A 486 -4.87 8.83 1.85
N TYR A 487 -3.78 8.76 2.62
CA TYR A 487 -3.42 9.71 3.65
C TYR A 487 -1.91 9.92 3.71
N ARG A 488 -1.49 11.17 3.90
CA ARG A 488 -0.08 11.53 4.10
C ARG A 488 0.12 12.33 5.37
N LEU A 489 1.22 12.04 6.04
CA LEU A 489 1.66 12.65 7.30
C LEU A 489 3.13 13.06 7.17
N VAL A 490 3.44 14.31 7.51
CA VAL A 490 4.81 14.83 7.50
C VAL A 490 5.22 15.20 8.92
N LEU A 491 6.37 14.69 9.35
CA LEU A 491 6.95 14.86 10.68
C LEU A 491 8.30 15.55 10.56
N ALA A 492 8.66 16.37 11.55
CA ALA A 492 9.92 17.12 11.52
C ALA A 492 11.13 16.21 11.74
N GLU A 493 10.98 15.20 12.60
CA GLU A 493 12.05 14.30 13.00
C GLU A 493 12.21 13.13 12.02
N VAL A 494 13.43 12.94 11.51
CA VAL A 494 13.83 11.74 10.77
C VAL A 494 14.54 10.79 11.73
N CYS A 495 13.79 9.89 12.35
CA CYS A 495 14.32 9.02 13.41
C CYS A 495 15.00 7.75 12.86
N ARG A 496 15.72 7.03 13.72
CA ARG A 496 16.29 5.71 13.45
C ARG A 496 15.51 4.58 14.11
N PRO A 497 15.49 3.36 13.54
CA PRO A 497 14.87 2.18 14.16
C PRO A 497 15.42 1.85 15.56
N LEU A 498 14.56 1.39 16.48
CA LEU A 498 14.97 0.99 17.84
C LEU A 498 16.11 -0.03 17.87
N LYS A 499 16.14 -0.97 16.92
CA LYS A 499 17.17 -2.04 16.83
C LYS A 499 18.60 -1.51 16.68
N GLU A 500 18.78 -0.24 16.34
CA GLU A 500 20.10 0.40 16.20
C GLU A 500 20.67 0.94 17.53
N PHE A 501 20.05 0.62 18.67
CA PHE A 501 20.60 0.99 19.96
C PHE A 501 22.02 0.41 20.15
N ALA A 502 22.92 1.20 20.72
CA ALA A 502 24.32 0.84 20.86
C ALA A 502 24.59 -0.03 22.10
N TYR A 503 23.88 0.21 23.20
CA TYR A 503 24.12 -0.48 24.47
C TYR A 503 22.91 -0.43 25.41
N GLY A 504 22.87 -1.33 26.40
CA GLY A 504 21.68 -1.54 27.24
C GLY A 504 21.18 -0.30 28.00
N ARG A 505 22.08 0.54 28.51
CA ARG A 505 21.69 1.80 29.18
C ARG A 505 20.93 2.73 28.22
N GLN A 506 21.37 2.86 26.97
CA GLN A 506 20.68 3.67 25.97
C GLN A 506 19.27 3.14 25.70
N LEU A 507 19.12 1.82 25.58
CA LEU A 507 17.80 1.19 25.41
C LEU A 507 16.87 1.51 26.58
N ILE A 508 17.34 1.40 27.83
CA ILE A 508 16.52 1.72 29.01
C ILE A 508 16.11 3.20 29.04
N THR A 509 17.01 4.12 28.66
CA THR A 509 16.69 5.55 28.54
C THR A 509 15.60 5.79 27.50
N VAL A 510 15.72 5.17 26.32
CA VAL A 510 14.72 5.27 25.23
C VAL A 510 13.36 4.74 25.67
N LEU A 511 13.32 3.58 26.35
CA LEU A 511 12.07 3.01 26.86
C LEU A 511 11.45 3.91 27.94
N HIS A 512 12.27 4.49 28.82
CA HIS A 512 11.81 5.43 29.83
C HIS A 512 11.16 6.67 29.21
N ASP A 513 11.77 7.25 28.17
CA ASP A 513 11.23 8.40 27.43
C ASP A 513 9.85 8.10 26.84
N VAL A 514 9.69 6.93 26.21
CA VAL A 514 8.43 6.47 25.60
C VAL A 514 7.34 6.26 26.65
N VAL A 515 7.67 5.60 27.77
CA VAL A 515 6.71 5.39 28.87
C VAL A 515 6.28 6.73 29.46
N SER A 516 7.22 7.67 29.58
CA SER A 516 6.94 9.03 30.05
C SER A 516 6.02 9.79 29.09
N ALA A 517 6.27 9.70 27.78
CA ALA A 517 5.41 10.27 26.74
C ALA A 517 3.98 9.74 26.84
N HIS A 518 3.84 8.41 26.93
CA HIS A 518 2.55 7.76 27.07
C HIS A 518 1.85 8.14 28.37
N GLN A 519 2.57 8.15 29.50
CA GLN A 519 2.01 8.58 30.79
C GLN A 519 1.51 10.02 30.72
N CYS A 520 2.28 10.92 30.10
CA CYS A 520 1.88 12.31 29.90
C CYS A 520 0.59 12.38 29.08
N ALA A 521 0.52 11.73 27.92
CA ALA A 521 -0.69 11.69 27.10
C ALA A 521 -1.92 11.09 27.82
N ALA A 522 -1.72 10.03 28.60
CA ALA A 522 -2.79 9.31 29.30
C ALA A 522 -3.31 10.07 30.54
N THR A 523 -2.46 10.87 31.19
CA THR A 523 -2.80 11.58 32.44
C THR A 523 -3.06 13.07 32.25
N HIS A 524 -2.69 13.65 31.10
CA HIS A 524 -2.92 15.06 30.81
C HIS A 524 -4.43 15.37 30.89
N PRO A 525 -4.85 16.39 31.66
CA PRO A 525 -6.27 16.66 31.94
C PRO A 525 -7.15 16.78 30.70
N ASP A 526 -6.62 17.40 29.64
CA ASP A 526 -7.34 17.70 28.39
C ASP A 526 -7.21 16.63 27.31
N LEU A 527 -6.29 15.67 27.45
CA LEU A 527 -6.05 14.62 26.44
C LEU A 527 -6.68 13.30 26.88
N LYS A 528 -6.11 12.69 27.92
CA LYS A 528 -6.45 11.35 28.41
C LYS A 528 -6.49 10.33 27.29
N ILE A 529 -5.40 10.19 26.54
CA ILE A 529 -5.30 9.30 25.37
C ILE A 529 -4.38 8.11 25.70
N LEU A 530 -4.83 6.89 25.39
CA LEU A 530 -4.01 5.68 25.40
C LEU A 530 -3.55 5.36 23.99
N HIS A 531 -2.26 5.07 23.81
CA HIS A 531 -1.70 4.70 22.51
C HIS A 531 -2.18 3.35 22.00
N ARG A 532 -2.27 2.36 22.91
CA ARG A 532 -2.72 0.98 22.69
C ARG A 532 -1.85 0.05 21.82
N ASP A 533 -0.73 0.54 21.29
CA ASP A 533 0.16 -0.27 20.45
C ASP A 533 1.63 0.10 20.71
N ILE A 534 2.08 -0.11 21.94
CA ILE A 534 3.46 0.15 22.34
C ILE A 534 4.26 -1.12 22.06
N GLY A 535 4.78 -1.21 20.84
CA GLY A 535 5.67 -2.29 20.39
C GLY A 535 7.01 -1.74 19.89
N GLY A 536 8.00 -2.60 19.71
CA GLY A 536 9.34 -2.20 19.25
C GLY A 536 9.37 -1.55 17.86
N GLY A 537 8.34 -1.78 17.03
CA GLY A 537 8.17 -1.12 15.73
C GLY A 537 7.68 0.34 15.83
N ASN A 538 7.08 0.72 16.96
CA ASN A 538 6.50 2.05 17.18
C ASN A 538 7.37 2.93 18.10
N ILE A 539 8.59 2.48 18.39
CA ILE A 539 9.58 3.22 19.16
C ILE A 539 10.77 3.51 18.24
N LEU A 540 11.14 4.78 18.14
CA LEU A 540 12.28 5.21 17.34
C LEU A 540 13.31 5.97 18.17
N LEU A 541 14.55 5.96 17.70
CA LEU A 541 15.68 6.70 18.25
C LEU A 541 15.79 8.06 17.57
N TYR A 542 15.89 9.12 18.35
CA TYR A 542 16.14 10.47 17.85
C TYR A 542 17.22 11.17 18.66
N PRO A 543 18.26 11.78 18.04
CA PRO A 543 19.27 12.49 18.78
C PRO A 543 18.73 13.84 19.26
N LYS A 544 19.06 14.18 20.50
CA LYS A 544 18.70 15.44 21.14
C LYS A 544 19.90 16.06 21.83
N ILE A 545 19.93 17.37 21.79
CA ILE A 545 20.84 18.17 22.60
C ILE A 545 20.11 18.47 23.92
N VAL A 546 20.66 17.99 25.03
CA VAL A 546 20.07 18.12 26.38
C VAL A 546 21.07 18.78 27.33
N VAL A 547 20.56 19.51 28.32
CA VAL A 547 21.37 20.12 29.39
C VAL A 547 21.22 19.31 30.66
N GLU A 548 22.33 18.84 31.21
CA GLU A 548 22.38 18.12 32.48
C GLU A 548 23.51 18.68 33.34
N ASN A 549 23.18 19.17 34.54
CA ASN A 549 24.14 19.79 35.47
C ASN A 549 24.99 20.90 34.81
N ASP A 550 24.33 21.81 34.09
CA ASP A 550 24.95 22.91 33.34
C ASP A 550 25.92 22.46 32.22
N VAL A 551 25.89 21.17 31.85
CA VAL A 551 26.66 20.61 30.74
C VAL A 551 25.74 20.22 29.60
N TRP A 552 26.08 20.61 28.38
CA TRP A 552 25.37 20.24 27.18
C TRP A 552 25.82 18.87 26.67
N TRP A 553 24.86 18.01 26.34
CA TRP A 553 25.10 16.66 25.86
C TRP A 553 24.36 16.40 24.56
N MET A 554 25.02 15.70 23.63
CA MET A 554 24.35 14.96 22.57
C MET A 554 23.95 13.59 23.13
N LYS A 555 22.66 13.26 23.10
CA LYS A 555 22.13 11.96 23.55
C LYS A 555 21.05 11.43 22.63
N TRP A 556 20.90 10.12 22.58
CA TRP A 556 19.74 9.51 21.93
C TRP A 556 18.54 9.45 22.90
N SER A 557 17.37 9.79 22.37
CA SER A 557 16.11 9.83 23.10
C SER A 557 15.06 8.99 22.37
N GLY A 558 14.11 8.46 23.11
CA GLY A 558 13.00 7.68 22.54
C GLY A 558 11.90 8.56 21.96
N VAL A 559 11.33 8.16 20.84
CA VAL A 559 10.15 8.81 20.23
C VAL A 559 9.07 7.76 19.98
N LEU A 560 7.87 7.98 20.51
CA LEU A 560 6.71 7.11 20.33
C LEU A 560 5.87 7.55 19.11
N ILE A 561 5.76 6.68 18.11
CA ILE A 561 5.10 6.92 16.82
C ILE A 561 3.85 6.04 16.63
N ASP A 562 3.09 6.26 15.56
CA ASP A 562 1.91 5.47 15.16
C ASP A 562 0.71 5.57 16.12
N TRP A 563 0.25 6.80 16.35
CA TRP A 563 -0.86 7.10 17.26
C TRP A 563 -2.26 6.82 16.69
N GLU A 564 -2.38 6.24 15.50
CA GLU A 564 -3.66 6.05 14.79
C GLU A 564 -4.66 5.10 15.50
N VAL A 565 -4.16 4.14 16.28
CA VAL A 565 -4.98 3.19 17.04
C VAL A 565 -5.30 3.68 18.45
N SER A 566 -4.85 4.90 18.78
CA SER A 566 -5.08 5.50 20.08
C SER A 566 -6.55 5.72 20.37
N ARG A 567 -6.89 5.79 21.67
CA ARG A 567 -8.26 6.05 22.12
C ARG A 567 -8.30 6.96 23.34
N PRO A 568 -9.33 7.81 23.45
CA PRO A 568 -9.59 8.53 24.68
C PRO A 568 -9.98 7.57 25.81
N ILE A 569 -9.53 7.87 27.03
CA ILE A 569 -9.93 7.20 28.26
C ILE A 569 -11.31 7.77 28.62
N VAL A 570 -12.35 7.09 28.14
CA VAL A 570 -13.75 7.42 28.45
C VAL A 570 -14.10 6.99 29.87
N LYS A 571 -14.99 7.76 30.52
CA LYS A 571 -15.58 7.36 31.82
C LYS A 571 -16.50 6.15 31.61
N GLU A 572 -16.61 5.29 32.63
CA GLU A 572 -17.52 4.13 32.64
C GLU A 572 -18.92 4.53 32.16
N GLY A 573 -19.50 3.76 31.22
CA GLY A 573 -20.84 3.96 30.69
C GLY A 573 -20.93 4.56 29.28
N THR A 574 -19.80 4.92 28.64
CA THR A 574 -19.80 5.41 27.26
C THR A 574 -19.66 4.25 26.28
N LEU A 575 -20.58 4.12 25.31
CA LEU A 575 -20.56 3.04 24.30
C LEU A 575 -19.29 3.15 23.42
N SER A 576 -18.39 2.16 23.52
CA SER A 576 -17.27 1.99 22.60
C SER A 576 -17.77 1.33 21.32
N ILE A 577 -17.78 2.07 20.20
CA ILE A 577 -18.09 1.48 18.89
C ILE A 577 -16.94 0.54 18.50
N PRO A 578 -17.24 -0.73 18.18
CA PRO A 578 -16.22 -1.66 17.70
C PRO A 578 -15.74 -1.21 16.31
N ARG A 579 -14.43 -0.95 16.18
CA ARG A 579 -13.79 -0.88 14.86
C ARG A 579 -13.84 -2.30 14.28
N GLN A 580 -13.99 -2.45 12.96
CA GLN A 580 -13.76 -3.78 12.36
C GLN A 580 -12.37 -4.27 12.82
N PRO A 581 -12.26 -5.48 13.41
CA PRO A 581 -10.98 -5.99 13.86
C PRO A 581 -10.07 -6.19 12.65
N GLU A 582 -8.86 -5.62 12.69
CA GLU A 582 -7.84 -5.94 11.68
C GLU A 582 -7.65 -7.45 11.69
N ARG A 583 -7.96 -8.12 10.58
CA ARG A 583 -7.47 -9.48 10.36
C ARG A 583 -6.04 -9.36 9.88
N THR A 584 -5.17 -8.79 10.69
CA THR A 584 -3.74 -8.93 10.52
C THR A 584 -3.41 -10.34 10.98
N HIS A 585 -3.40 -11.29 10.04
CA HIS A 585 -2.72 -12.58 10.23
C HIS A 585 -1.21 -12.33 10.24
N HIS A 586 -0.72 -11.56 11.21
CA HIS A 586 0.68 -11.63 11.58
C HIS A 586 0.85 -12.91 12.40
N MET A 587 1.10 -14.03 11.71
CA MET A 587 1.88 -15.09 12.33
C MET A 587 3.30 -14.54 12.50
N LEU A 588 3.67 -14.39 13.77
CA LEU A 588 4.98 -13.95 14.28
C LEU A 588 6.15 -14.70 13.64
#